data_AF-A0A7Y5Q6N4-F1
#
_entry.id   AF-A0A7Y5Q6N4-F1
#
_cell.length_a   1.000
_cell.length_b   1.000
_cell.length_c   1.000
_cell.angle_alpha   90.00
_cell.angle_beta   90.00
_cell.angle_gamma   90.00
#
_symmetry.space_group_name_H-M   'P 1'
#
loop_
_entity.id
_entity.type
_entity.pdbx_description
1 polymer ?
#
loop_
_entity_poly.entity_id
_entity_poly.type
_entity_poly.pdbx_seq_one_letter_code
_entity_poly.pdbx_strand_id
1 'polypeptide(L)'
;PAECTTREVVEAAQRGDTAVLNVLGTCGEAIAAATAPLVDLLGPDVITLAGPIFEVPRVLDVVSRELHHSSFVGRMNGVRVLAPSLGRDVGLIGAASLVYDRLLAG
;
A
#
# COMPACT_ATOMS: atom_id res chain seq x y z
N PRO A 1 6.11 -23.18 -16.17
CA PRO A 1 6.73 -21.95 -15.60
C PRO A 1 7.46 -22.30 -14.30
N ALA A 2 8.68 -21.80 -14.10
CA ALA A 2 9.32 -21.89 -12.78
C ALA A 2 8.48 -21.06 -11.79
N GLU A 3 8.21 -21.61 -10.62
CA GLU A 3 7.48 -20.92 -9.56
C GLU A 3 8.32 -19.72 -9.09
N CYS A 4 7.73 -18.52 -9.10
CA CYS A 4 8.41 -17.29 -8.69
C CYS A 4 7.76 -16.79 -7.40
N THR A 5 8.57 -16.66 -6.37
CA THR A 5 8.14 -16.21 -5.05
C THR A 5 8.11 -14.69 -4.99
N THR A 6 7.28 -14.14 -4.09
CA THR A 6 7.23 -12.69 -3.88
C THR A 6 8.57 -12.11 -3.42
N ARG A 7 9.37 -12.89 -2.69
CA ARG A 7 10.73 -12.48 -2.29
C ARG A 7 11.62 -12.26 -3.52
N GLU A 8 11.62 -13.20 -4.45
CA GLU A 8 12.42 -13.08 -5.68
C GLU A 8 12.00 -11.88 -6.52
N VAL A 9 10.69 -11.57 -6.59
CA VAL A 9 10.17 -10.37 -7.25
C VAL A 9 10.69 -9.10 -6.58
N VAL A 10 10.61 -9.00 -5.25
CA VAL A 10 11.09 -7.82 -4.51
C VAL A 10 12.59 -7.64 -4.68
N GLU A 11 13.37 -8.72 -4.57
CA GLU A 11 14.81 -8.67 -4.75
C GLU A 11 15.20 -8.28 -6.19
N ALA A 12 14.49 -8.77 -7.20
CA ALA A 12 14.72 -8.38 -8.59
C ALA A 12 14.41 -6.89 -8.81
N ALA A 13 13.31 -6.39 -8.24
CA ALA A 13 12.96 -4.97 -8.29
C ALA A 13 14.03 -4.10 -7.61
N GLN A 14 14.55 -4.52 -6.46
CA GLN A 14 15.63 -3.83 -5.74
C GLN A 14 16.94 -3.80 -6.53
N ARG A 15 17.21 -4.83 -7.35
CA ARG A 15 18.34 -4.86 -8.30
C ARG A 15 18.11 -4.02 -9.56
N GLY A 16 16.94 -3.38 -9.71
CA GLY A 16 16.62 -2.53 -10.84
C GLY A 16 16.16 -3.30 -12.08
N ASP A 17 15.66 -4.53 -11.94
CA ASP A 17 15.10 -5.29 -13.04
C ASP A 17 13.90 -4.54 -13.65
N THR A 18 14.06 -4.08 -14.88
CA THR A 18 13.08 -3.21 -15.56
C THR A 18 11.80 -3.95 -15.91
N ALA A 19 11.86 -5.24 -16.23
CA ALA A 19 10.68 -6.04 -16.53
C ALA A 19 9.83 -6.21 -15.25
N VAL A 20 10.49 -6.49 -14.13
CA VAL A 20 9.81 -6.60 -12.83
C VAL A 20 9.24 -5.25 -12.38
N LEU A 21 10.00 -4.16 -12.52
CA LEU A 21 9.52 -2.82 -12.17
C LEU A 21 8.32 -2.38 -13.02
N ASN A 22 8.25 -2.79 -14.28
CA ASN A 22 7.10 -2.53 -15.14
C ASN A 22 5.86 -3.30 -14.66
N VAL A 23 6.01 -4.59 -14.35
CA VAL A 23 4.91 -5.39 -13.78
C VAL A 23 4.41 -4.79 -12.47
N LEU A 24 5.32 -4.42 -11.57
CA LEU A 24 4.97 -3.75 -10.31
C LEU A 24 4.30 -2.40 -10.53
N GLY A 25 4.66 -1.68 -11.60
CA GLY A 25 3.97 -0.47 -12.04
C GLY A 25 2.52 -0.73 -12.40
N THR A 26 2.25 -1.74 -13.24
CA THR A 26 0.89 -2.16 -13.58
C THR A 26 0.10 -2.61 -12.35
N CYS A 27 0.73 -3.29 -11.39
CA CYS A 27 0.10 -3.61 -10.11
C CYS A 27 -0.30 -2.33 -9.36
N GLY A 28 0.58 -1.33 -9.30
CA GLY A 28 0.29 -0.03 -8.67
C GLY A 28 -0.91 0.67 -9.31
N GLU A 29 -1.00 0.68 -10.65
CA GLU A 29 -2.13 1.25 -11.39
C GLU A 29 -3.46 0.54 -11.04
N ALA A 30 -3.45 -0.79 -11.05
CA ALA A 30 -4.62 -1.59 -10.69
C ALA A 30 -5.06 -1.36 -9.24
N ILE A 31 -4.10 -1.25 -8.31
CA ILE A 31 -4.38 -0.98 -6.90
C ILE A 31 -4.98 0.43 -6.74
N ALA A 32 -4.43 1.43 -7.41
CA ALA A 32 -5.00 2.78 -7.38
C ALA A 32 -6.44 2.82 -7.90
N ALA A 33 -6.70 2.17 -9.04
CA ALA A 33 -8.03 2.09 -9.62
C ALA A 33 -9.03 1.42 -8.67
N ALA A 34 -8.63 0.35 -7.98
CA ALA A 34 -9.46 -0.32 -6.98
C ALA A 34 -9.69 0.53 -5.71
N THR A 35 -8.73 1.39 -5.36
CA THR A 35 -8.75 2.16 -4.11
C THR A 35 -9.40 3.54 -4.28
N ALA A 36 -9.37 4.13 -5.47
CA ALA A 36 -9.92 5.46 -5.75
C ALA A 36 -11.39 5.64 -5.31
N PRO A 37 -12.32 4.70 -5.57
CA PRO A 37 -13.69 4.81 -5.08
C PRO A 37 -13.77 4.83 -3.54
N LEU A 38 -12.89 4.12 -2.86
CA LEU A 38 -12.82 4.12 -1.38
C LEU A 38 -12.30 5.45 -0.85
N VAL A 39 -11.33 6.07 -1.54
CA VAL A 39 -10.85 7.42 -1.20
C VAL A 39 -11.97 8.43 -1.35
N ASP A 40 -12.70 8.39 -2.46
CA ASP A 40 -13.80 9.32 -2.71
C ASP A 40 -14.97 9.12 -1.75
N LEU A 41 -15.24 7.87 -1.34
CA LEU A 41 -16.32 7.54 -0.43
C LEU A 41 -16.00 7.87 1.04
N LEU A 42 -14.80 7.53 1.50
CA LEU A 42 -14.42 7.60 2.91
C LEU A 42 -13.71 8.92 3.27
N GLY A 43 -13.17 9.62 2.29
CA GLY A 43 -12.37 10.84 2.48
C GLY A 43 -11.21 10.71 3.48
N PRO A 44 -10.38 9.63 3.43
CA PRO A 44 -9.33 9.44 4.43
C PRO A 44 -8.13 10.36 4.20
N ASP A 45 -7.47 10.78 5.28
CA ASP A 45 -6.21 11.53 5.19
C ASP A 45 -5.03 10.65 4.73
N VAL A 46 -5.09 9.35 5.07
CA VAL A 46 -4.00 8.39 4.88
C VAL A 46 -4.53 7.04 4.41
N ILE A 47 -3.86 6.44 3.43
CA ILE A 47 -3.97 5.03 3.07
C ILE A 47 -2.64 4.34 3.39
N THR A 48 -2.71 3.22 4.10
CA THR A 48 -1.55 2.35 4.34
C THR A 48 -1.75 1.03 3.59
N LEU A 49 -0.75 0.60 2.82
CA LEU A 49 -0.79 -0.63 2.04
C LEU A 49 0.18 -1.66 2.61
N ALA A 50 -0.34 -2.79 3.08
CA ALA A 50 0.47 -3.82 3.75
C ALA A 50 0.81 -5.00 2.83
N GLY A 51 2.07 -5.43 2.87
CA GLY A 51 2.57 -6.55 2.07
C GLY A 51 3.94 -6.27 1.45
N PRO A 52 4.69 -7.33 1.08
CA PRO A 52 6.09 -7.22 0.68
C PRO A 52 6.33 -6.40 -0.60
N ILE A 53 5.37 -6.40 -1.54
CA ILE A 53 5.51 -5.60 -2.78
C ILE A 53 5.44 -4.09 -2.52
N PHE A 54 4.82 -3.67 -1.41
CA PHE A 54 4.72 -2.26 -1.02
C PHE A 54 6.01 -1.74 -0.37
N GLU A 55 6.97 -2.62 -0.09
CA GLU A 55 8.34 -2.22 0.28
C GLU A 55 9.12 -1.69 -0.94
N VAL A 56 8.64 -1.96 -2.17
CA VAL A 56 9.22 -1.42 -3.40
C VAL A 56 8.66 -0.01 -3.65
N PRO A 57 9.50 1.05 -3.61
CA PRO A 57 9.02 2.44 -3.70
C PRO A 57 8.17 2.71 -4.95
N ARG A 58 8.54 2.09 -6.09
CA ARG A 58 7.82 2.21 -7.36
C ARG A 58 6.33 1.92 -7.25
N VAL A 59 5.92 0.94 -6.44
CA VAL A 59 4.51 0.58 -6.29
C VAL A 59 3.75 1.71 -5.60
N LEU A 60 4.26 2.19 -4.46
CA LEU A 60 3.63 3.27 -3.70
C LEU A 60 3.60 4.59 -4.47
N ASP A 61 4.68 4.90 -5.22
CA ASP A 61 4.76 6.09 -6.06
C ASP A 61 3.69 6.08 -7.15
N VAL A 62 3.51 4.93 -7.81
CA VAL A 62 2.46 4.76 -8.82
C VAL A 62 1.08 4.89 -8.18
N VAL A 63 0.83 4.20 -7.06
CA VAL A 63 -0.49 4.29 -6.40
C VAL A 63 -0.80 5.73 -5.99
N SER A 64 0.15 6.41 -5.37
CA SER A 64 0.01 7.81 -4.96
C SER A 64 -0.30 8.70 -6.17
N ARG A 65 0.51 8.63 -7.23
CA ARG A 65 0.29 9.42 -8.45
C ARG A 65 -1.09 9.17 -9.05
N GLU A 66 -1.47 7.91 -9.23
CA GLU A 66 -2.74 7.57 -9.85
C GLU A 66 -3.94 7.99 -9.00
N LEU A 67 -3.88 7.88 -7.67
CA LEU A 67 -4.94 8.40 -6.79
C LEU A 67 -5.08 9.92 -6.89
N HIS A 68 -3.97 10.66 -6.98
CA HIS A 68 -4.02 12.12 -7.18
C HIS A 68 -4.55 12.52 -8.56
N HIS A 69 -4.57 11.63 -9.55
CA HIS A 69 -5.18 11.91 -10.85
C HIS A 69 -6.64 11.45 -10.95
N SER A 70 -6.96 10.29 -10.39
CA SER A 70 -8.24 9.59 -10.62
C SER A 70 -9.30 9.85 -9.56
N SER A 71 -8.93 10.17 -8.31
CA SER A 71 -9.88 10.44 -7.23
C SER A 71 -10.25 11.94 -7.18
N PHE A 72 -11.52 12.24 -6.87
CA PHE A 72 -11.96 13.61 -6.62
C PHE A 72 -11.37 14.17 -5.32
N VAL A 73 -11.44 13.41 -4.22
CA VAL A 73 -10.85 13.80 -2.93
C VAL A 73 -9.33 13.88 -3.02
N GLY A 74 -8.69 12.92 -3.68
CA GLY A 74 -7.24 12.90 -3.94
C GLY A 74 -6.76 14.14 -4.69
N ARG A 75 -7.56 14.70 -5.60
CA ARG A 75 -7.25 15.94 -6.32
C ARG A 75 -7.45 17.20 -5.48
N MET A 76 -8.48 17.23 -4.63
CA MET A 76 -8.89 18.42 -3.88
C MET A 76 -8.08 18.60 -2.59
N ASN A 77 -7.94 17.53 -1.81
CA ASN A 77 -7.38 17.58 -0.45
C ASN A 77 -6.05 16.82 -0.33
N GLY A 78 -5.73 15.98 -1.33
CA GLY A 78 -4.62 15.04 -1.26
C GLY A 78 -4.95 13.83 -0.38
N VAL A 79 -4.36 12.68 -0.71
CA VAL A 79 -4.39 11.48 0.16
C VAL A 79 -2.97 10.95 0.28
N ARG A 80 -2.52 10.70 1.51
CA ARG A 80 -1.16 10.21 1.74
C ARG A 80 -1.12 8.70 1.62
N VAL A 81 -0.36 8.18 0.68
CA VAL A 81 -0.10 6.74 0.56
C VAL A 81 1.20 6.40 1.30
N LEU A 82 1.12 5.58 2.33
CA LEU A 82 2.25 5.23 3.20
C LEU A 82 2.55 3.73 3.17
N ALA A 83 3.83 3.40 3.31
CA ALA A 83 4.27 2.07 3.68
C ALA A 83 3.90 1.76 5.14
N PRO A 84 3.70 0.48 5.52
CA PRO A 84 3.44 0.11 6.90
C PRO A 84 4.65 0.43 7.78
N SER A 85 4.44 1.17 8.87
CA SER A 85 5.52 1.57 9.79
C SER A 85 5.81 0.53 10.88
N LEU A 86 4.89 -0.41 11.12
CA LEU A 86 4.97 -1.38 12.23
C LEU A 86 5.58 -2.73 11.84
N GLY A 87 6.00 -2.89 10.58
CA GLY A 87 6.71 -4.08 10.10
C GLY A 87 5.99 -5.40 10.40
N ARG A 88 6.74 -6.42 10.80
CA ARG A 88 6.22 -7.78 11.07
C ARG A 88 5.28 -7.86 12.28
N ASP A 89 5.37 -6.90 13.19
CA ASP A 89 4.63 -6.94 14.45
C ASP A 89 3.26 -6.23 14.34
N VAL A 90 2.91 -5.67 13.18
CA VAL A 90 1.65 -4.94 12.97
C VAL A 90 0.41 -5.73 13.42
N GLY A 91 0.38 -7.04 13.15
CA GLY A 91 -0.73 -7.90 13.55
C GLY A 91 -0.77 -8.13 15.06
N LEU A 92 0.39 -8.31 15.69
CA LEU A 92 0.50 -8.48 17.14
C LEU A 92 0.10 -7.19 17.88
N ILE A 93 0.61 -6.04 17.42
CA ILE A 93 0.28 -4.73 17.98
C ILE A 93 -1.21 -4.46 17.82
N GLY A 94 -1.80 -4.70 16.65
CA GLY A 94 -3.24 -4.55 16.44
C GLY A 94 -4.07 -5.42 17.37
N ALA A 95 -3.68 -6.70 17.54
CA ALA A 95 -4.36 -7.61 18.47
C ALA A 95 -4.24 -7.14 19.93
N ALA A 96 -3.05 -6.69 20.36
CA ALA A 96 -2.83 -6.14 21.68
C ALA A 96 -3.68 -4.88 21.93
N SER A 97 -3.77 -3.98 20.94
CA SER A 97 -4.58 -2.76 21.01
C SER A 97 -6.06 -3.06 21.24
N LEU A 98 -6.62 -4.11 20.62
CA LEU A 98 -8.02 -4.51 20.85
C LEU A 98 -8.28 -4.96 22.30
N VAL A 99 -7.33 -5.67 22.92
CA VAL A 99 -7.43 -6.07 24.33
C VAL A 99 -7.24 -4.86 25.24
N TYR A 100 -6.25 -4.02 24.93
CA TYR A 100 -5.93 -2.82 25.69
C TYR A 100 -7.11 -1.83 25.72
N ASP A 101 -7.77 -1.61 24.58
CA ASP A 101 -8.95 -0.74 24.46
C ASP A 101 -10.11 -1.25 25.33
N ARG A 102 -10.36 -2.57 25.35
CA ARG A 102 -11.37 -3.18 26.23
C ARG A 102 -11.06 -3.06 27.73
N LEU A 103 -9.78 -3.05 28.11
CA LEU A 103 -9.38 -2.91 29.51
C LEU A 103 -9.49 -1.47 30.01
N LEU A 104 -9.27 -0.48 29.13
CA LEU A 104 -9.38 0.94 29.46
C LEU A 104 -10.79 1.53 29.26
N ALA A 105 -11.66 0.84 28.53
CA ALA A 105 -13.06 1.23 28.36
C ALA A 105 -13.97 0.89 29.56
N GLY A 106 -13.41 0.34 30.65
CA GLY A 106 -14.08 0.14 31.94
C GLY A 106 -13.72 1.25 32.93
#